data_AF-A0ABD2XX75-F1
#
_entry.id   AF-A0ABD2XX75-F1
#
_cell.length_a   1.000
_cell.length_b   1.000
_cell.length_c   1.000
_cell.angle_alpha   90.00
_cell.angle_beta   90.00
_cell.angle_gamma   90.00
#
_symmetry.space_group_name_H-M   'P 1'
#
loop_
_entity.id
_entity.type
_entity.pdbx_description
1 polymer ?
#
loop_
_entity_poly.entity_id
_entity_poly.type
_entity_poly.pdbx_seq_one_letter_code
_entity_poly.pdbx_strand_id
1 'polypeptide(L)'
;MKNWNLTLYYGGKEYIDELEILCQKRALAAFHLDGKNWGANVQPLSGLVDYDKLEKTATLFRPKHIIAGATAYPRDFDYPRMREIADAVGAFLMEDMAHISGLVAASVLANPFEYCDIVTTITHKVEKYLRSLKEERNL
;
A
#
# COMPACT_ATOMS: atom_id res chain seq x y z
N MET A 1 -3.86 15.77 19.40
CA MET A 1 -4.20 14.45 18.81
C MET A 1 -5.02 14.75 17.56
N LYS A 2 -4.60 14.30 16.37
CA LYS A 2 -5.36 14.55 15.12
C LYS A 2 -6.25 13.33 14.83
N ASN A 3 -7.54 13.56 14.63
CA ASN A 3 -8.48 12.49 14.26
C ASN A 3 -8.29 12.15 12.77
N TRP A 4 -7.85 10.94 12.49
CA TRP A 4 -7.65 10.43 11.14
C TRP A 4 -8.92 9.72 10.64
N ASN A 5 -9.81 10.47 10.00
CA ASN A 5 -10.91 9.89 9.22
C ASN A 5 -10.34 9.28 7.92
N LEU A 6 -9.79 8.07 8.02
CA LEU A 6 -9.13 7.35 6.93
C LEU A 6 -10.12 6.66 5.99
N THR A 7 -10.45 7.31 4.87
CA THR A 7 -11.27 6.74 3.80
C THR A 7 -10.74 5.37 3.33
N LEU A 8 -11.60 4.35 3.38
CA LEU A 8 -11.33 2.99 2.93
C LEU A 8 -11.76 2.84 1.46
N TYR A 9 -10.98 2.12 0.64
CA TYR A 9 -11.25 1.98 -0.80
C TYR A 9 -12.19 0.79 -1.12
N TYR A 10 -12.33 -0.16 -0.20
CA TYR A 10 -13.15 -1.37 -0.35
C TYR A 10 -13.82 -1.75 0.98
N GLY A 11 -15.03 -2.32 0.93
CA GLY A 11 -15.78 -2.84 2.09
C GLY A 11 -15.84 -4.38 2.14
N GLY A 12 -16.39 -4.93 3.23
CA GLY A 12 -16.61 -6.38 3.43
C GLY A 12 -15.40 -7.12 4.00
N LYS A 13 -15.09 -6.92 5.29
CA LYS A 13 -13.87 -7.45 5.93
C LYS A 13 -14.09 -8.51 7.00
N GLU A 14 -15.31 -8.83 7.42
CA GLU A 14 -15.58 -9.77 8.52
C GLU A 14 -14.76 -11.07 8.44
N TYR A 15 -14.70 -11.69 7.26
CA TYR A 15 -13.98 -12.94 7.03
C TYR A 15 -12.45 -12.85 7.05
N ILE A 16 -11.86 -11.65 6.87
CA ILE A 16 -10.41 -11.45 6.92
C ILE A 16 -9.93 -11.49 8.37
N ASP A 17 -10.65 -10.83 9.27
CA ASP A 17 -10.32 -10.75 10.69
C ASP A 17 -10.47 -12.12 11.38
N GLU A 18 -11.49 -12.90 11.00
CA GLU A 18 -11.64 -14.30 11.43
C GLU A 18 -10.46 -15.18 10.99
N LEU A 19 -9.96 -14.98 9.77
CA LEU A 19 -8.89 -15.76 9.18
C LEU A 19 -7.52 -15.43 9.79
N GLU A 20 -7.29 -14.17 10.17
CA GLU A 20 -6.13 -13.74 10.96
C GLU A 20 -6.09 -14.44 12.33
N ILE A 21 -7.18 -14.36 13.09
CA ILE A 21 -7.30 -14.98 14.42
C ILE A 21 -7.11 -16.51 14.35
N LEU A 22 -7.65 -17.15 13.32
CA LEU A 22 -7.46 -18.59 13.07
C LEU A 22 -6.00 -18.93 12.75
N CYS A 23 -5.31 -18.08 11.99
CA CYS A 23 -3.90 -18.27 11.63
C CYS A 23 -2.98 -18.13 12.85
N GLN A 24 -3.19 -17.09 13.69
CA GLN A 24 -2.45 -16.90 14.95
C GLN A 24 -2.59 -18.10 15.89
N LYS A 25 -3.82 -18.61 16.08
CA LYS A 25 -4.09 -19.80 16.90
C LYS A 25 -3.39 -21.06 16.37
N ARG A 26 -3.44 -21.28 15.05
CA ARG A 26 -2.79 -22.43 14.41
C ARG A 26 -1.26 -22.37 14.50
N ALA A 27 -0.67 -21.19 14.37
CA ALA A 27 0.78 -21.00 14.53
C ALA A 27 1.25 -21.38 15.94
N LEU A 28 0.58 -20.90 17.00
CA LEU A 28 0.91 -21.26 18.38
C LEU A 28 0.75 -22.77 18.64
N ALA A 29 -0.33 -23.38 18.13
CA ALA A 29 -0.59 -24.81 18.27
C ALA A 29 0.46 -25.68 17.55
N ALA A 30 0.89 -25.29 16.35
CA ALA A 30 1.86 -26.05 15.55
C ALA A 30 3.26 -26.14 16.19
N PHE A 31 3.64 -25.15 17.00
CA PHE A 31 4.91 -25.11 17.72
C PHE A 31 4.78 -25.42 19.22
N HIS A 32 3.61 -25.89 19.67
CA HIS A 32 3.31 -26.21 21.07
C HIS A 32 3.58 -25.07 22.07
N LEU A 33 3.33 -23.82 21.67
CA LEU A 33 3.63 -22.62 22.45
C LEU A 33 2.44 -22.19 23.31
N ASP A 34 2.70 -21.87 24.58
CA ASP A 34 1.70 -21.28 25.48
C ASP A 34 1.46 -19.81 25.15
N GLY A 35 0.21 -19.48 24.77
CA GLY A 35 -0.24 -18.13 24.42
C GLY A 35 -0.15 -17.08 25.53
N LYS A 36 0.12 -17.47 26.79
CA LYS A 36 0.46 -16.51 27.87
C LYS A 36 1.91 -16.05 27.83
N ASN A 37 2.80 -16.87 27.28
CA ASN A 37 4.25 -16.67 27.29
C ASN A 37 4.80 -16.34 25.88
N TRP A 38 4.08 -16.70 24.83
CA TRP A 38 4.49 -16.53 23.43
C TRP A 38 3.32 -16.01 22.57
N GLY A 39 3.58 -14.99 21.77
CA GLY A 39 2.65 -14.48 20.76
C GLY A 39 3.12 -14.83 19.35
N ALA A 40 2.21 -15.26 18.48
CA ALA A 40 2.47 -15.45 17.06
C ALA A 40 1.99 -14.23 16.27
N ASN A 41 2.93 -13.43 15.76
CA ASN A 41 2.61 -12.36 14.83
C ASN A 41 2.63 -12.88 13.39
N VAL A 42 1.44 -13.16 12.86
CA VAL A 42 1.20 -13.24 11.41
C VAL A 42 0.58 -11.90 11.02
N GLN A 43 1.24 -11.13 10.14
CA GLN A 43 0.74 -9.80 9.75
C GLN A 43 -0.25 -9.89 8.57
N PRO A 44 -1.53 -9.68 8.88
CA PRO A 44 -2.40 -8.75 8.16
C PRO A 44 -2.61 -7.41 8.89
N LEU A 45 -2.04 -7.24 10.10
CA LEU A 45 -2.31 -6.23 11.17
C LEU A 45 -2.88 -4.82 10.88
N SER A 46 -2.75 -4.29 9.67
CA SER A 46 -3.41 -3.05 9.23
C SER A 46 -3.85 -3.05 7.75
N GLY A 47 -3.38 -4.05 6.99
CA GLY A 47 -3.38 -4.01 5.53
C GLY A 47 -2.55 -2.87 4.93
N LEU A 48 -1.64 -2.24 5.69
CA LEU A 48 -0.75 -1.17 5.23
C LEU A 48 0.69 -1.64 5.00
N VAL A 49 1.46 -0.87 4.24
CA VAL A 49 2.91 -1.07 4.10
C VAL A 49 3.61 -0.75 5.42
N ASP A 50 4.52 -1.62 5.85
CA ASP A 50 5.40 -1.40 7.00
C ASP A 50 6.62 -0.58 6.57
N TYR A 51 6.49 0.75 6.67
CA TYR A 51 7.53 1.69 6.25
C TYR A 51 8.80 1.65 7.11
N ASP A 52 8.69 1.31 8.40
CA ASP A 52 9.87 1.21 9.28
C ASP A 52 10.66 -0.07 8.98
N LYS A 53 9.97 -1.15 8.59
CA LYS A 53 10.63 -2.35 8.06
C LYS A 53 11.18 -2.12 6.66
N LEU A 54 10.50 -1.35 5.81
CA LEU A 54 11.03 -0.91 4.52
C LEU A 54 12.34 -0.14 4.70
N GLU A 55 12.39 0.84 5.60
CA GLU A 55 13.58 1.66 5.90
C GLU A 55 14.77 0.80 6.39
N LYS A 56 14.53 -0.08 7.37
CA LYS A 56 15.54 -1.02 7.89
C LYS A 56 16.08 -1.95 6.78
N THR A 57 15.18 -2.45 5.93
CA THR A 57 15.53 -3.33 4.81
C THR A 57 16.31 -2.56 3.74
N ALA A 58 15.85 -1.38 3.33
CA ALA A 58 16.55 -0.53 2.38
C ALA A 58 17.96 -0.16 2.86
N THR A 59 18.11 0.19 4.14
CA THR A 59 19.41 0.52 4.76
C THR A 59 20.39 -0.66 4.69
N LEU A 60 19.90 -1.89 4.92
CA LEU A 60 20.69 -3.12 4.89
C LEU A 60 21.07 -3.55 3.46
N PHE A 61 20.09 -3.58 2.55
CA PHE A 61 20.27 -4.12 1.19
C PHE A 61 20.73 -3.08 0.16
N ARG A 62 20.63 -1.78 0.48
CA ARG A 62 20.99 -0.63 -0.39
C ARG A 62 20.52 -0.78 -1.84
N PRO A 63 19.19 -0.92 -2.06
CA PRO A 63 18.65 -1.04 -3.40
C PRO A 63 19.00 0.20 -4.24
N LYS A 64 19.10 0.05 -5.56
CA LYS A 64 19.19 1.19 -6.49
C LYS A 64 17.83 1.74 -6.92
N HIS A 65 16.76 1.02 -6.60
CA HIS A 65 15.41 1.33 -7.02
C HIS A 65 14.43 0.82 -5.95
N ILE A 66 13.51 1.67 -5.52
CA ILE A 66 12.36 1.32 -4.68
C ILE A 66 11.11 1.55 -5.52
N ILE A 67 10.20 0.57 -5.53
CA ILE A 67 8.95 0.63 -6.28
C ILE A 67 7.79 0.78 -5.29
N ALA A 68 7.03 1.86 -5.44
CA ALA A 68 5.66 2.01 -4.96
C ALA A 68 4.70 1.51 -6.06
N GLY A 69 3.53 1.02 -5.68
CA GLY A 69 2.57 0.41 -6.60
C GLY A 69 2.22 -1.03 -6.24
N ALA A 70 0.96 -1.41 -6.47
CA ALA A 70 0.43 -2.74 -6.15
C ALA A 70 -0.84 -3.08 -6.93
N THR A 71 -1.06 -4.37 -7.18
CA THR A 71 -2.26 -4.91 -7.85
C THR A 71 -3.50 -4.93 -6.95
N ALA A 72 -3.32 -5.12 -5.65
CA ALA A 72 -4.41 -5.39 -4.70
C ALA A 72 -4.17 -4.72 -3.33
N TYR A 73 -3.81 -3.43 -3.35
CA TYR A 73 -3.61 -2.63 -2.13
C TYR A 73 -4.76 -1.60 -1.99
N PRO A 74 -5.56 -1.64 -0.90
CA PRO A 74 -6.82 -0.91 -0.80
C PRO A 74 -6.69 0.47 -0.14
N ARG A 75 -5.54 1.14 -0.32
CA ARG A 75 -5.13 2.35 0.40
C ARG A 75 -4.20 3.20 -0.48
N ASP A 76 -3.96 4.44 -0.06
CA ASP A 76 -2.93 5.31 -0.67
C ASP A 76 -1.54 4.94 -0.15
N PHE A 77 -0.50 5.28 -0.91
CA PHE A 77 0.89 5.14 -0.45
C PHE A 77 1.36 6.43 0.25
N ASP A 78 2.14 6.27 1.32
CA ASP A 78 2.88 7.38 1.94
C ASP A 78 4.10 7.75 1.09
N TYR A 79 3.86 8.42 -0.04
CA TYR A 79 4.91 8.89 -0.95
C TYR A 79 5.98 9.76 -0.26
N PRO A 80 5.65 10.70 0.66
CA PRO A 80 6.66 11.40 1.47
C PRO A 80 7.59 10.45 2.22
N ARG A 81 7.05 9.47 2.96
CA ARG A 81 7.86 8.52 3.73
C ARG A 81 8.70 7.61 2.81
N MET A 82 8.17 7.22 1.65
CA MET A 82 8.94 6.45 0.66
C MET A 82 10.07 7.27 0.01
N ARG A 83 9.87 8.57 -0.21
CA ARG A 83 10.89 9.51 -0.71
C ARG A 83 12.05 9.63 0.28
N GLU A 84 11.76 9.88 1.55
CA GLU A 84 12.76 9.93 2.63
C GLU A 84 13.64 8.67 2.65
N ILE A 85 13.02 7.50 2.58
CA ILE A 85 13.72 6.20 2.60
C ILE A 85 14.58 6.02 1.34
N ALA A 86 14.08 6.42 0.16
CA ALA A 86 14.82 6.33 -1.09
C ALA A 86 16.05 7.25 -1.10
N ASP A 87 15.90 8.49 -0.61
CA ASP A 87 17.00 9.46 -0.49
C ASP A 87 18.07 8.99 0.52
N ALA A 88 17.64 8.45 1.67
CA ALA A 88 18.55 7.95 2.70
C ALA A 88 19.48 6.83 2.22
N VAL A 89 19.09 6.08 1.18
CA VAL A 89 19.90 4.99 0.60
C VAL A 89 20.46 5.29 -0.79
N GLY A 90 20.13 6.45 -1.37
CA GLY A 90 20.52 6.83 -2.74
C GLY A 90 19.88 5.94 -3.82
N ALA A 91 18.60 5.63 -3.66
CA ALA A 91 17.78 4.91 -4.63
C ALA A 91 16.87 5.87 -5.42
N PHE A 92 16.51 5.47 -6.64
CA PHE A 92 15.34 6.04 -7.30
C PHE A 92 14.06 5.54 -6.64
N LEU A 93 13.02 6.38 -6.62
CA LEU A 93 11.65 6.02 -6.26
C LEU A 93 10.78 6.00 -7.53
N MET A 94 10.18 4.85 -7.82
CA MET A 94 9.27 4.68 -8.95
C MET A 94 7.88 4.29 -8.48
N GLU A 95 6.84 4.86 -9.10
CA GLU A 95 5.45 4.45 -8.91
C GLU A 95 4.93 3.64 -10.11
N ASP A 96 4.33 2.48 -9.87
CA ASP A 96 3.43 1.82 -10.82
C ASP A 96 1.96 2.09 -10.45
N MET A 97 1.41 3.15 -11.04
CA MET A 97 0.05 3.60 -10.78
C MET A 97 -1.01 2.88 -11.66
N ALA A 98 -0.69 1.73 -12.27
CA ALA A 98 -1.56 1.03 -13.21
C ALA A 98 -3.01 0.77 -12.72
N HIS A 99 -3.25 0.68 -11.41
CA HIS A 99 -4.59 0.54 -10.82
C HIS A 99 -5.25 1.85 -10.42
N ILE A 100 -4.49 2.92 -10.19
CA ILE A 100 -4.98 4.18 -9.59
C ILE A 100 -4.87 5.39 -10.52
N SER A 101 -4.25 5.26 -11.70
CA SER A 101 -3.96 6.36 -12.64
C SER A 101 -5.16 7.26 -12.93
N GLY A 102 -6.34 6.67 -13.12
CA GLY A 102 -7.58 7.41 -13.31
C GLY A 102 -7.97 8.24 -12.08
N LEU A 103 -7.86 7.68 -10.87
CA LEU A 103 -8.21 8.37 -9.62
C LEU A 103 -7.23 9.52 -9.31
N VAL A 104 -5.95 9.34 -9.64
CA VAL A 104 -4.93 10.41 -9.63
C VAL A 104 -5.29 11.51 -10.65
N ALA A 105 -5.65 11.14 -11.89
CA ALA A 105 -6.09 12.08 -12.93
C ALA A 105 -7.48 12.73 -12.70
N ALA A 106 -8.18 12.30 -11.66
CA ALA A 106 -9.40 12.91 -11.12
C ALA A 106 -9.13 13.70 -9.81
N SER A 107 -7.86 13.78 -9.37
CA SER A 107 -7.42 14.43 -8.13
C SER A 107 -8.12 13.93 -6.87
N VAL A 108 -8.45 12.63 -6.84
CA VAL A 108 -9.10 11.97 -5.68
C VAL A 108 -8.06 11.41 -4.70
N LEU A 109 -6.88 11.03 -5.19
CA LEU A 109 -5.78 10.44 -4.41
C LEU A 109 -4.55 11.33 -4.37
N ALA A 110 -3.57 10.96 -3.55
CA ALA A 110 -2.25 11.59 -3.55
C ALA A 110 -1.60 11.57 -4.94
N ASN A 111 -0.78 12.59 -5.21
CA ASN A 111 -0.15 12.79 -6.51
C ASN A 111 1.28 12.22 -6.50
N PRO A 112 1.56 11.06 -7.12
CA PRO A 112 2.90 10.46 -7.10
C PRO A 112 3.95 11.32 -7.80
N PHE A 113 3.55 12.18 -8.75
CA PHE A 113 4.45 13.07 -9.51
C PHE A 113 5.12 14.15 -8.65
N GLU A 114 4.71 14.33 -7.38
CA GLU A 114 5.36 15.25 -6.43
C GLU A 114 6.59 14.62 -5.72
N TYR A 115 6.73 13.28 -5.76
CA TYR A 115 7.71 12.54 -4.95
C TYR A 115 8.53 11.53 -5.75
N CYS A 116 7.92 10.88 -6.75
CA CYS A 116 8.54 9.81 -7.52
C CYS A 116 9.41 10.36 -8.66
N ASP A 117 10.59 9.76 -8.86
CA ASP A 117 11.49 10.08 -9.97
C ASP A 117 10.95 9.54 -11.31
N ILE A 118 10.22 8.42 -11.26
CA ILE A 118 9.65 7.71 -12.40
C ILE A 118 8.21 7.33 -12.07
N VAL A 119 7.27 7.52 -13.01
CA VAL A 119 5.89 7.04 -12.86
C VAL A 119 5.50 6.25 -14.11
N THR A 120 5.03 5.02 -13.94
CA THR A 120 4.52 4.16 -15.01
C THR A 120 3.04 3.85 -14.82
N THR A 121 2.33 3.57 -15.91
CA THR A 121 0.91 3.22 -15.89
C THR A 121 0.56 2.34 -17.09
N ILE A 122 -0.62 1.72 -17.06
CA ILE A 122 -1.24 1.04 -18.19
C ILE A 122 -2.62 1.66 -18.48
N THR A 123 -2.91 1.88 -19.76
CA THR A 123 -4.02 2.74 -20.21
C THR A 123 -5.40 2.07 -20.21
N HIS A 124 -5.50 0.79 -19.85
CA HIS A 124 -6.73 -0.01 -20.06
C HIS A 124 -7.55 -0.32 -18.80
N LYS A 125 -7.09 0.07 -17.60
CA LYS A 125 -7.80 -0.16 -16.32
C LYS A 125 -8.71 1.03 -15.96
N VAL A 126 -8.57 1.60 -14.76
CA VAL A 126 -9.46 2.65 -14.21
C VAL A 126 -9.44 3.93 -15.06
N GLU A 127 -8.33 4.19 -15.75
CA GLU A 127 -8.19 5.25 -16.76
C GLU A 127 -9.28 5.20 -17.85
N LYS A 128 -9.67 3.99 -18.30
CA LYS A 128 -10.70 3.82 -19.34
C LYS A 128 -12.09 4.21 -18.85
N TYR A 129 -12.43 3.92 -17.58
CA TYR A 129 -13.71 4.29 -16.98
C TYR A 129 -13.84 5.80 -16.78
N LEU A 130 -12.76 6.48 -16.36
CA LEU A 130 -12.80 7.94 -16.19
C LEU A 130 -12.73 8.71 -17.50
N ARG A 131 -12.24 8.08 -18.58
CA ARG A 131 -12.37 8.63 -19.93
C ARG A 131 -13.83 8.68 -20.39
N SER A 132 -14.60 7.60 -20.26
CA SER A 132 -16.03 7.64 -20.63
C SER A 132 -16.82 8.62 -19.76
N LEU A 133 -16.53 8.70 -18.45
CA LEU A 133 -17.19 9.64 -17.55
C LEU A 133 -16.84 11.12 -17.83
N LYS A 134 -15.67 11.43 -18.40
CA LYS A 134 -15.34 12.79 -18.89
C LYS A 134 -15.98 13.09 -20.24
N GLU A 135 -16.16 12.08 -21.09
CA GLU A 135 -16.89 12.21 -22.37
C GLU A 135 -18.40 12.39 -22.13
N GLU A 136 -19.00 11.69 -21.15
CA GLU A 136 -20.42 11.83 -20.75
C GLU A 136 -20.74 13.14 -20.00
N ARG A 137 -19.76 13.75 -19.30
CA ARG A 137 -19.95 15.01 -18.55
C ARG A 137 -19.74 16.29 -19.36
N ASN A 138 -19.56 16.18 -20.68
CA ASN A 138 -19.53 17.29 -21.63
C ASN A 138 -20.81 17.36 -22.50
N LEU A 139 -21.94 16.94 -21.93
CA LEU A 139 -23.31 17.10 -22.44
C LEU A 139 -24.15 17.88 -21.42
#